data_AF-D7NDS9-F1
#
_entry.id   AF-D7NDS9-F1
#
_cell.length_a   1.000
_cell.length_b   1.000
_cell.length_c   1.000
_cell.angle_alpha   90.00
_cell.angle_beta   90.00
_cell.angle_gamma   90.00
#
_symmetry.space_group_name_H-M   'P 1'
#
loop_
_entity.id
_entity.type
_entity.pdbx_description
1 polymer ?
#
loop_
_entity_poly.entity_id
_entity_poly.type
_entity_poly.pdbx_seq_one_letter_code
_entity_poly.pdbx_strand_id
1 'polypeptide(L)'
;MKKYLIPFLLLFCTLIGTAQEHKSFDTSDWKRIKDLCASRPDSIQNLVKTLTSRAPKSPLTTEESLLAYIGQSYISQGKEEKILQEMFKVLIKGNSDKAIASARQVLAINPISLPAIVFMGREACNMVGDSINTPINFDAEAYYRRIAKCILDAISSTGDGSISHPFVVTSEDDTRFFMHYQLRLKGIKRPEKTGHRLDFNLPCNSDRYNRAAISFDITRVIELQKQLKQQ
;
A
#
# COMPACT_ATOMS: atom_id res chain seq x y z
N MET A 1 -24.41 -47.18 -4.37
CA MET A 1 -24.39 -45.70 -4.36
C MET A 1 -22.97 -45.09 -4.47
N LYS A 2 -22.01 -45.72 -5.19
CA LYS A 2 -20.64 -45.17 -5.38
C LYS A 2 -20.32 -44.71 -6.81
N LYS A 3 -21.20 -44.99 -7.78
CA LYS A 3 -20.97 -44.71 -9.21
C LYS A 3 -21.25 -43.25 -9.63
N TYR A 4 -21.91 -42.47 -8.77
CA TYR A 4 -22.19 -41.04 -9.00
C TYR A 4 -21.26 -40.10 -8.21
N LEU A 5 -20.38 -40.65 -7.36
CA LEU A 5 -19.43 -39.85 -6.56
C LEU A 5 -18.31 -39.23 -7.41
N ILE A 6 -17.85 -39.96 -8.43
CA ILE A 6 -16.78 -39.53 -9.33
C ILE A 6 -17.21 -38.36 -10.24
N PRO A 7 -18.36 -38.40 -10.94
CA PRO A 7 -18.80 -37.25 -11.73
C PRO A 7 -19.14 -36.03 -10.86
N PHE A 8 -19.60 -36.24 -9.62
CA PHE A 8 -19.86 -35.16 -8.67
C PHE A 8 -18.55 -34.49 -8.19
N LEU A 9 -17.49 -35.27 -7.95
CA LEU A 9 -16.16 -34.75 -7.63
C LEU A 9 -15.55 -33.94 -8.79
N LEU A 10 -15.71 -34.41 -10.03
CA LEU A 10 -15.26 -33.67 -11.23
C LEU A 10 -16.03 -32.36 -11.43
N LEU A 11 -17.32 -32.33 -11.08
CA LEU A 11 -18.13 -31.10 -11.08
C LEU A 11 -17.64 -30.09 -10.03
N PHE A 12 -17.21 -30.56 -8.86
CA PHE A 12 -16.56 -29.69 -7.86
C PHE A 12 -15.19 -29.20 -8.31
N CYS A 13 -14.37 -30.02 -8.97
CA CYS A 13 -13.08 -29.58 -9.50
C CYS A 13 -13.23 -28.48 -10.57
N THR A 14 -14.26 -28.55 -11.42
CA THR A 14 -14.55 -27.51 -12.41
C THR A 14 -15.10 -26.24 -11.77
N LEU A 15 -15.96 -26.34 -10.75
CA LEU A 15 -16.44 -25.19 -9.97
C LEU A 15 -15.32 -24.46 -9.21
N ILE A 16 -14.36 -25.20 -8.65
CA ILE A 16 -13.19 -24.63 -7.96
C ILE A 16 -12.25 -23.94 -8.97
N GLY A 17 -12.11 -24.50 -10.19
CA GLY A 17 -11.37 -23.87 -11.28
C GLY A 17 -12.00 -22.55 -11.75
N THR A 18 -13.33 -22.51 -11.92
CA THR A 18 -14.05 -21.31 -12.36
C THR A 18 -14.15 -20.23 -11.27
N ALA A 19 -14.11 -20.60 -9.99
CA ALA A 19 -14.11 -19.63 -8.88
C ALA A 19 -12.77 -18.89 -8.75
N GLN A 20 -11.67 -19.49 -9.21
CA GLN A 20 -10.37 -18.79 -9.32
C GLN A 20 -10.31 -17.84 -10.52
N GLU A 21 -11.11 -18.07 -11.57
CA GLU A 21 -11.13 -17.22 -12.78
C GLU A 21 -12.03 -15.98 -12.66
N HIS A 22 -13.02 -15.97 -11.76
CA HIS A 22 -13.84 -14.80 -11.46
C HIS A 22 -13.47 -14.14 -10.13
N LYS A 23 -12.20 -13.80 -9.96
CA LYS A 23 -11.82 -12.83 -8.93
C LYS A 23 -12.14 -11.43 -9.46
N SER A 24 -13.22 -10.82 -8.97
CA SER A 24 -13.51 -9.40 -9.25
C SER A 24 -12.50 -8.56 -8.48
N PHE A 25 -11.72 -7.77 -9.20
CA PHE A 25 -10.82 -6.78 -8.61
C PHE A 25 -11.51 -5.42 -8.57
N ASP A 26 -11.18 -4.62 -7.56
CA ASP A 26 -11.58 -3.22 -7.53
C ASP A 26 -10.77 -2.49 -8.61
N THR A 27 -11.30 -2.45 -9.84
CA THR A 27 -10.65 -1.72 -10.94
C THR A 27 -10.60 -0.24 -10.56
N SER A 28 -9.39 0.29 -10.38
CA SER A 28 -9.17 1.70 -10.06
C SER A 28 -9.66 2.57 -11.22
N ASP A 29 -10.89 3.08 -11.13
CA ASP A 29 -11.40 4.10 -12.03
C ASP A 29 -10.70 5.43 -11.71
N TRP A 30 -9.47 5.55 -12.22
CA TRP A 30 -8.59 6.70 -12.04
C TRP A 30 -9.29 8.02 -12.39
N LYS A 31 -10.12 8.00 -13.44
CA LYS A 31 -10.86 9.18 -13.89
C LYS A 31 -11.91 9.58 -12.87
N ARG A 32 -12.76 8.63 -12.45
CA ARG A 32 -13.78 8.90 -11.42
C ARG A 32 -13.17 9.37 -10.11
N ILE A 33 -12.08 8.74 -9.65
CA ILE A 33 -11.43 9.14 -8.39
C ILE A 33 -10.84 10.55 -8.53
N LYS A 34 -10.18 10.86 -9.64
CA LYS A 34 -9.66 12.20 -9.92
C LYS A 34 -10.77 13.26 -9.95
N ASP A 35 -11.88 12.97 -10.62
CA ASP A 35 -13.04 13.87 -10.70
C ASP A 35 -13.69 14.07 -9.32
N LEU A 36 -13.75 13.01 -8.51
CA LEU A 36 -14.23 13.11 -7.13
C LEU A 36 -13.30 13.94 -6.25
N CYS A 37 -11.98 13.78 -6.37
CA CYS A 37 -11.00 14.60 -5.66
C CYS A 37 -11.09 16.08 -6.04
N ALA A 38 -11.36 16.39 -7.31
CA ALA A 38 -11.52 17.77 -7.78
C ALA A 38 -12.83 18.40 -7.32
N SER A 39 -13.93 17.64 -7.32
CA SER A 39 -15.26 18.14 -6.99
C SER A 39 -15.58 18.11 -5.49
N ARG A 40 -15.01 17.17 -4.73
CA ARG A 40 -15.31 16.92 -3.31
C ARG A 40 -14.05 16.50 -2.53
N PRO A 41 -13.01 17.35 -2.47
CA PRO A 41 -11.77 17.02 -1.74
C PRO A 41 -12.02 16.69 -0.27
N ASP A 42 -12.98 17.37 0.38
CA ASP A 42 -13.33 17.15 1.78
C ASP A 42 -13.83 15.74 2.07
N SER A 43 -14.50 15.09 1.11
CA SER A 43 -14.95 13.70 1.26
C SER A 43 -13.76 12.76 1.40
N ILE A 44 -12.72 12.94 0.59
CA ILE A 44 -11.49 12.16 0.65
C ILE A 44 -10.71 12.48 1.94
N GLN A 45 -10.61 13.76 2.31
CA GLN A 45 -9.96 14.15 3.56
C GLN A 45 -10.65 13.55 4.79
N ASN A 46 -11.98 13.43 4.78
CA ASN A 46 -12.73 12.79 5.85
C ASN A 46 -12.46 11.28 5.93
N LEU A 47 -12.32 10.60 4.79
CA LEU A 47 -11.88 9.19 4.78
C LEU A 47 -10.48 9.06 5.35
N VAL A 48 -9.52 9.88 4.90
CA VAL A 48 -8.15 9.88 5.42
C VAL A 48 -8.13 10.17 6.92
N LYS A 49 -8.89 11.16 7.40
CA LYS A 49 -9.03 11.49 8.83
C LYS A 49 -9.62 10.33 9.63
N THR A 50 -10.60 9.62 9.07
CA THR A 50 -11.19 8.44 9.70
C THR A 50 -10.16 7.32 9.79
N LEU A 51 -9.43 7.08 8.72
CA LEU A 51 -8.36 6.09 8.66
C LEU A 51 -7.27 6.37 9.69
N THR A 52 -6.83 7.63 9.81
CA THR A 52 -5.80 8.08 10.77
C THR A 52 -6.35 8.45 12.15
N SER A 53 -7.62 8.17 12.46
CA SER A 53 -8.15 8.37 13.81
C SER A 53 -7.56 7.34 14.77
N ARG A 54 -7.23 7.71 16.01
CA ARG A 54 -6.78 6.73 17.02
C ARG A 54 -7.88 5.75 17.42
N ALA A 55 -9.12 6.22 17.48
CA ALA A 55 -10.30 5.45 17.84
C ALA A 55 -11.42 5.75 16.84
N PRO A 56 -11.38 5.19 15.62
CA PRO A 56 -12.44 5.38 14.65
C PRO A 56 -13.73 4.74 15.17
N LYS A 57 -14.87 5.43 15.02
CA LYS A 57 -16.19 4.89 15.40
C LYS A 57 -16.54 3.62 14.62
N SER A 58 -16.05 3.53 13.37
CA SER A 58 -16.15 2.35 12.51
C SER A 58 -14.92 2.30 11.60
N PRO A 59 -14.38 1.10 11.31
CA PRO A 59 -13.30 0.97 10.35
C PRO A 59 -13.81 1.28 8.93
N LEU A 60 -12.94 1.81 8.08
CA LEU A 60 -13.24 1.94 6.65
C LEU A 60 -13.36 0.56 6.01
N THR A 61 -14.25 0.45 5.03
CA THR A 61 -14.28 -0.66 4.08
C THR A 61 -13.03 -0.67 3.19
N THR A 62 -12.80 -1.77 2.46
CA THR A 62 -11.71 -1.85 1.48
C THR A 62 -11.87 -0.81 0.37
N GLU A 63 -13.08 -0.62 -0.15
CA GLU A 63 -13.37 0.38 -1.19
C GLU A 63 -13.10 1.81 -0.69
N GLU A 64 -13.54 2.14 0.52
CA GLU A 64 -13.25 3.44 1.14
C GLU A 64 -11.76 3.64 1.41
N SER A 65 -11.05 2.58 1.80
CA SER A 65 -9.59 2.61 2.01
C SER A 65 -8.84 2.82 0.70
N LEU A 66 -9.29 2.17 -0.39
CA LEU A 66 -8.76 2.37 -1.73
C LEU A 66 -9.00 3.80 -2.22
N LEU A 67 -10.21 4.32 -2.00
CA LEU A 67 -10.56 5.68 -2.34
C LEU A 67 -9.73 6.71 -1.54
N ALA A 68 -9.53 6.48 -0.25
CA ALA A 68 -8.65 7.30 0.59
C ALA A 68 -7.21 7.25 0.09
N TYR A 69 -6.70 6.05 -0.22
CA TYR A 69 -5.32 5.83 -0.69
C TYR A 69 -5.04 6.55 -2.02
N ILE A 70 -5.83 6.25 -3.06
CA ILE A 70 -5.67 6.90 -4.37
C ILE A 70 -5.98 8.39 -4.28
N GLY A 71 -7.07 8.75 -3.60
CA GLY A 71 -7.54 10.12 -3.50
C GLY A 71 -6.56 11.04 -2.78
N GLN A 72 -5.90 10.56 -1.72
CA GLN A 72 -4.89 11.34 -1.02
C GLN A 72 -3.73 11.72 -1.93
N SER A 73 -3.35 10.89 -2.91
CA SER A 73 -2.30 11.22 -3.86
C SER A 73 -2.66 12.40 -4.78
N TYR A 74 -3.95 12.65 -5.04
CA TYR A 74 -4.41 13.83 -5.77
C TYR A 74 -4.43 15.09 -4.89
N ILE A 75 -4.59 14.94 -3.58
CA ILE A 75 -4.56 16.03 -2.60
C ILE A 75 -3.11 16.44 -2.29
N SER A 76 -2.24 15.48 -1.96
CA SER A 76 -0.84 15.76 -1.60
C SER A 76 0.00 16.17 -2.82
N GLN A 77 -0.37 15.69 -4.02
CA GLN A 77 0.32 15.98 -5.27
C GLN A 77 1.83 15.66 -5.24
N GLY A 78 2.25 14.72 -4.39
CA GLY A 78 3.65 14.32 -4.26
C GLY A 78 4.55 15.38 -3.62
N LYS A 79 3.97 16.39 -2.94
CA LYS A 79 4.72 17.45 -2.24
C LYS A 79 5.61 16.90 -1.12
N GLU A 80 5.28 15.73 -0.61
CA GLU A 80 6.04 15.01 0.41
C GLU A 80 7.33 14.35 -0.11
N GLU A 81 7.47 14.12 -1.41
CA GLU A 81 8.48 13.24 -2.00
C GLU A 81 9.93 13.68 -1.67
N LYS A 82 10.23 14.97 -1.77
CA LYS A 82 11.57 15.49 -1.45
C LYS A 82 11.94 15.26 0.02
N ILE A 83 10.96 15.42 0.92
CA ILE A 83 11.15 15.21 2.37
C ILE A 83 11.31 13.73 2.66
N LEU A 84 10.57 12.87 1.96
CA LEU A 84 10.67 11.42 2.08
C LEU A 84 12.06 10.91 1.62
N GLN A 85 12.58 11.43 0.51
CA GLN A 85 13.92 11.12 0.05
C GLN A 85 15.00 11.55 1.06
N GLU A 86 14.83 12.72 1.69
CA GLU A 86 15.74 13.16 2.74
C GLU A 86 15.62 12.27 3.98
N MET A 87 14.41 11.87 4.38
CA MET A 87 14.17 10.91 5.47
C MET A 87 14.97 9.62 5.27
N PHE A 88 14.96 9.05 4.05
CA PHE A 88 15.76 7.86 3.76
C PHE A 88 17.28 8.14 3.79
N LYS A 89 17.73 9.29 3.28
CA LYS A 89 19.16 9.66 3.34
C LYS A 89 19.66 9.81 4.77
N VAL A 90 18.90 10.46 5.64
CA VAL A 90 19.29 10.62 7.05
C VAL A 90 19.24 9.29 7.81
N LEU A 91 18.28 8.41 7.47
CA LEU A 91 18.19 7.06 8.03
C LEU A 91 19.40 6.21 7.65
N ILE A 92 19.84 6.25 6.39
CA ILE A 92 21.06 5.56 5.92
C ILE A 92 22.30 6.06 6.67
N LYS A 93 22.33 7.35 7.04
CA LYS A 93 23.39 7.96 7.85
C LYS A 93 23.27 7.65 9.36
N GLY A 94 22.29 6.86 9.79
CA GLY A 94 22.07 6.48 11.18
C GLY A 94 21.52 7.59 12.07
N ASN A 95 20.98 8.67 11.50
CA ASN A 95 20.42 9.77 12.29
C ASN A 95 18.90 9.60 12.48
N SER A 96 18.51 8.81 13.48
CA SER A 96 17.11 8.50 13.77
C SER A 96 16.27 9.72 14.11
N ASP A 97 16.78 10.68 14.90
CA ASP A 97 16.02 11.87 15.30
C ASP A 97 15.64 12.75 14.10
N LYS A 98 16.58 12.97 13.17
CA LYS A 98 16.29 13.69 11.91
C LYS A 98 15.34 12.89 11.03
N ALA A 99 15.45 11.56 11.01
CA ALA A 99 14.51 10.71 10.27
C ALA A 99 13.09 10.83 10.84
N ILE A 100 12.93 10.81 12.17
CA ILE A 100 11.65 11.00 12.88
C ILE A 100 11.06 12.38 12.57
N ALA A 101 11.88 13.44 12.64
CA ALA A 101 11.42 14.79 12.30
C ALA A 101 10.95 14.89 10.84
N SER A 102 11.68 14.25 9.91
CA SER A 102 11.32 14.22 8.49
C SER A 102 10.04 13.40 8.25
N ALA A 103 9.89 12.26 8.91
CA ALA A 103 8.70 11.42 8.84
C ALA A 103 7.45 12.17 9.32
N ARG A 104 7.55 12.94 10.41
CA ARG A 104 6.45 13.80 10.89
C ARG A 104 6.05 14.86 9.86
N GLN A 105 7.02 15.46 9.16
CA GLN A 105 6.74 16.42 8.09
C GLN A 105 6.08 15.74 6.88
N VAL A 106 6.54 14.55 6.49
CA VAL A 106 5.89 13.74 5.45
C VAL A 106 4.43 13.46 5.83
N LEU A 107 4.17 13.00 7.06
CA LEU A 107 2.82 12.69 7.53
C LEU A 107 1.91 13.91 7.69
N ALA A 108 2.48 15.12 7.84
CA ALA A 108 1.70 16.35 7.82
C ALA A 108 1.18 16.70 6.41
N ILE A 109 1.90 16.28 5.35
CA ILE A 109 1.51 16.52 3.94
C ILE A 109 0.69 15.35 3.39
N ASN A 110 1.13 14.13 3.67
CA ASN A 110 0.45 12.88 3.31
C ASN A 110 0.32 11.99 4.55
N PRO A 111 -0.82 12.08 5.27
CA PRO A 111 -1.05 11.34 6.52
C PRO A 111 -1.02 9.82 6.38
N ILE A 112 -1.10 9.32 5.15
CA ILE A 112 -1.13 7.90 4.82
C ILE A 112 0.08 7.47 3.98
N SER A 113 1.18 8.22 4.02
CA SER A 113 2.45 7.81 3.42
C SER A 113 2.93 6.50 4.06
N LEU A 114 2.83 5.40 3.32
CA LEU A 114 3.16 4.06 3.81
C LEU A 114 4.62 3.97 4.30
N PRO A 115 5.63 4.52 3.60
CA PRO A 115 7.00 4.52 4.12
C PRO A 115 7.16 5.24 5.46
N ALA A 116 6.55 6.42 5.62
CA ALA A 116 6.65 7.20 6.86
C ALA A 116 5.87 6.54 8.01
N ILE A 117 4.69 5.97 7.75
CA ILE A 117 3.91 5.20 8.72
C ILE A 117 4.69 4.00 9.23
N VAL A 118 5.25 3.21 8.31
CA VAL A 118 6.00 2.00 8.68
C VAL A 118 7.25 2.36 9.47
N PHE A 119 7.96 3.42 9.07
CA PHE A 119 9.10 3.92 9.82
C PHE A 119 8.69 4.36 11.23
N MET A 120 7.67 5.21 11.37
CA MET A 120 7.19 5.68 12.67
C MET A 120 6.68 4.55 13.57
N GLY A 121 6.03 3.53 12.99
CA GLY A 121 5.61 2.33 13.71
C GLY A 121 6.79 1.56 14.28
N ARG A 122 7.88 1.40 13.51
CA ARG A 122 9.12 0.77 13.99
C ARG A 122 9.79 1.57 15.10
N GLU A 123 9.89 2.89 14.94
CA GLU A 123 10.52 3.75 15.94
C GLU A 123 9.70 3.79 17.25
N ALA A 124 8.36 3.67 17.17
CA ALA A 124 7.53 3.54 18.36
C ALA A 124 7.88 2.30 19.21
N CYS A 125 8.35 1.20 18.58
CA CYS A 125 8.88 0.05 19.30
C CYS A 125 10.24 0.34 19.96
N ASN A 126 11.10 1.12 19.30
CA ASN A 126 12.48 1.37 19.70
C ASN A 126 12.62 2.44 20.80
N MET A 127 11.73 3.45 20.83
CA MET A 127 11.73 4.53 21.84
C MET A 127 11.49 4.06 23.29
N VAL A 128 11.17 2.78 23.48
CA VAL A 128 10.94 2.14 24.78
C VAL A 128 12.27 1.67 25.43
N GLY A 129 13.37 1.65 24.67
CA GLY A 129 14.63 1.01 25.04
C GLY A 129 15.47 1.64 26.16
N ASP A 130 15.07 2.75 26.78
CA ASP A 130 15.88 3.45 27.80
C ASP A 130 15.23 3.59 29.18
N SER A 131 14.06 2.99 29.43
CA SER A 131 13.53 2.92 30.79
C SER A 131 12.92 1.55 31.09
N ILE A 132 13.51 0.87 32.06
CA ILE A 132 13.20 -0.51 32.47
C ILE A 132 11.74 -0.69 33.00
N ASN A 133 10.93 0.38 33.03
CA ASN A 133 9.58 0.37 33.61
C ASN A 133 8.48 1.08 32.80
N THR A 134 8.69 1.45 31.53
CA THR A 134 7.56 1.89 30.70
C THR A 134 6.97 0.71 29.93
N PRO A 135 5.64 0.49 29.96
CA PRO A 135 4.99 -0.43 29.05
C PRO A 135 5.39 -0.05 27.63
N ILE A 136 5.80 -1.05 26.83
CA ILE A 136 5.93 -0.91 25.37
C ILE A 136 4.71 -0.12 24.89
N ASN A 137 4.91 0.96 24.13
CA ASN A 137 3.81 1.77 23.63
C ASN A 137 3.08 1.03 22.49
N PHE A 138 2.44 -0.09 22.87
CA PHE A 138 1.63 -0.96 22.01
C PHE A 138 0.53 -0.16 21.31
N ASP A 139 0.07 0.96 21.88
CA ASP A 139 -0.93 1.84 21.29
C ASP A 139 -0.39 2.58 20.05
N ALA A 140 0.81 3.17 20.14
CA ALA A 140 1.41 3.88 19.00
C ALA A 140 1.83 2.94 17.85
N GLU A 141 2.42 1.79 18.17
CA GLU A 141 2.77 0.79 17.16
C GLU A 141 1.50 0.22 16.49
N ALA A 142 0.51 -0.19 17.29
CA ALA A 142 -0.75 -0.73 16.76
C ALA A 142 -1.49 0.30 15.91
N TYR A 143 -1.43 1.58 16.28
CA TYR A 143 -1.96 2.69 15.50
C TYR A 143 -1.37 2.74 14.09
N TYR A 144 -0.04 2.81 13.95
CA TYR A 144 0.60 2.86 12.64
C TYR A 144 0.42 1.56 11.86
N ARG A 145 0.52 0.41 12.54
CA ARG A 145 0.31 -0.91 11.94
C ARG A 145 -1.09 -1.05 11.34
N ARG A 146 -2.13 -0.56 12.03
CA ARG A 146 -3.51 -0.57 11.52
C ARG A 146 -3.65 0.23 10.24
N ILE A 147 -3.08 1.45 10.19
CA ILE A 147 -3.14 2.29 9.00
C ILE A 147 -2.40 1.63 7.83
N ALA A 148 -1.19 1.12 8.08
CA ALA A 148 -0.42 0.39 7.08
C ALA A 148 -1.19 -0.82 6.54
N LYS A 149 -1.83 -1.61 7.42
CA LYS A 149 -2.68 -2.75 7.04
C LYS A 149 -3.79 -2.33 6.07
N CYS A 150 -4.52 -1.26 6.36
CA CYS A 150 -5.58 -0.77 5.48
C CYS A 150 -5.06 -0.34 4.10
N ILE A 151 -3.92 0.34 4.04
CA ILE A 151 -3.30 0.74 2.76
C ILE A 151 -2.86 -0.51 1.98
N LEU A 152 -2.21 -1.46 2.63
CA LEU A 152 -1.77 -2.70 2.01
C LEU A 152 -2.95 -3.54 1.50
N ASP A 153 -4.04 -3.61 2.25
CA ASP A 153 -5.25 -4.32 1.84
C ASP A 153 -5.95 -3.62 0.67
N ALA A 154 -5.95 -2.28 0.64
CA ALA A 154 -6.44 -1.50 -0.49
C ALA A 154 -5.63 -1.75 -1.77
N ILE A 155 -4.28 -1.74 -1.70
CA ILE A 155 -3.44 -2.13 -2.84
C ILE A 155 -3.76 -3.57 -3.26
N SER A 156 -3.90 -4.48 -2.29
CA SER A 156 -4.17 -5.89 -2.54
C SER A 156 -5.53 -6.16 -3.19
N SER A 157 -6.51 -5.25 -3.11
CA SER A 157 -7.84 -5.44 -3.71
C SER A 157 -7.89 -5.10 -5.20
N THR A 158 -6.90 -4.35 -5.69
CA THR A 158 -6.87 -3.84 -7.06
C THR A 158 -6.43 -4.85 -8.13
N GLY A 159 -5.82 -5.95 -7.72
CA GLY A 159 -5.26 -6.91 -8.67
C GLY A 159 -4.72 -8.17 -8.01
N ASP A 160 -4.05 -8.99 -8.82
CA ASP A 160 -3.33 -10.17 -8.37
C ASP A 160 -1.84 -10.13 -8.78
N GLY A 161 -1.38 -8.98 -9.27
CA GLY A 161 0.01 -8.77 -9.69
C GLY A 161 0.37 -9.37 -11.05
N SER A 162 -0.59 -9.91 -11.81
CA SER A 162 -0.37 -10.27 -13.22
C SER A 162 -0.25 -9.02 -14.09
N ILE A 163 0.23 -9.21 -15.33
CA ILE A 163 0.21 -8.17 -16.36
C ILE A 163 -1.22 -7.68 -16.66
N SER A 164 -2.22 -8.59 -16.62
CA SER A 164 -3.62 -8.25 -16.88
C SER A 164 -4.31 -7.58 -15.69
N HIS A 165 -3.91 -7.92 -14.45
CA HIS A 165 -4.46 -7.35 -13.22
C HIS A 165 -3.32 -6.91 -12.28
N PRO A 166 -2.55 -5.88 -12.65
CA PRO A 166 -1.46 -5.39 -11.84
C PRO A 166 -1.98 -4.76 -10.54
N PHE A 167 -1.16 -4.74 -9.50
CA PHE A 167 -1.50 -3.99 -8.29
C PHE A 167 -1.36 -2.49 -8.52
N VAL A 168 -2.31 -1.69 -8.06
CA VAL A 168 -2.30 -0.24 -8.23
C VAL A 168 -1.57 0.44 -7.07
N VAL A 169 -0.64 1.35 -7.39
CA VAL A 169 0.10 2.13 -6.39
C VAL A 169 0.18 3.63 -6.75
N THR A 170 0.39 4.45 -5.71
CA THR A 170 0.54 5.91 -5.83
C THR A 170 1.98 6.40 -5.69
N SER A 171 2.90 5.55 -5.23
CA SER A 171 4.35 5.81 -5.21
C SER A 171 5.15 4.57 -5.62
N GLU A 172 6.38 4.75 -6.10
CA GLU A 172 7.25 3.59 -6.39
C GLU A 172 7.66 2.86 -5.10
N ASP A 173 7.80 3.57 -3.98
CA ASP A 173 8.13 2.92 -2.71
C ASP A 173 7.02 2.03 -2.18
N ASP A 174 5.74 2.37 -2.40
CA ASP A 174 4.61 1.51 -2.03
C ASP A 174 4.76 0.09 -2.61
N THR A 175 5.33 -0.05 -3.81
CA THR A 175 5.60 -1.38 -4.40
C THR A 175 6.52 -2.23 -3.52
N ARG A 176 7.59 -1.64 -2.99
CA ARG A 176 8.58 -2.33 -2.16
C ARG A 176 8.00 -2.67 -0.80
N PHE A 177 7.29 -1.72 -0.19
CA PHE A 177 6.61 -1.93 1.08
C PHE A 177 5.51 -2.99 0.95
N PHE A 178 4.73 -2.97 -0.13
CA PHE A 178 3.70 -3.98 -0.40
C PHE A 178 4.30 -5.38 -0.57
N MET A 179 5.32 -5.52 -1.44
CA MET A 179 6.01 -6.80 -1.62
C MET A 179 6.59 -7.34 -0.31
N HIS A 180 7.19 -6.47 0.51
CA HIS A 180 7.80 -6.88 1.77
C HIS A 180 6.77 -7.26 2.84
N TYR A 181 5.80 -6.38 3.12
CA TYR A 181 4.91 -6.53 4.27
C TYR A 181 3.67 -7.37 3.96
N GLN A 182 3.08 -7.25 2.76
CA GLN A 182 1.90 -8.01 2.38
C GLN A 182 2.29 -9.40 1.86
N LEU A 183 3.23 -9.45 0.91
CA LEU A 183 3.58 -10.68 0.17
C LEU A 183 4.80 -11.43 0.73
N ARG A 184 5.52 -10.86 1.70
CA ARG A 184 6.74 -11.43 2.30
C ARG A 184 7.87 -11.73 1.28
N LEU A 185 7.90 -10.96 0.20
CA LEU A 185 8.96 -11.03 -0.82
C LEU A 185 10.15 -10.18 -0.38
N LYS A 186 11.38 -10.70 -0.53
CA LYS A 186 12.63 -10.02 -0.13
C LYS A 186 13.63 -10.01 -1.28
N GLY A 187 14.54 -9.01 -1.27
CA GLY A 187 15.76 -9.05 -2.09
C GLY A 187 15.61 -8.70 -3.57
N ILE A 188 14.51 -8.06 -3.97
CA ILE A 188 14.24 -7.71 -5.37
C ILE A 188 14.93 -6.38 -5.71
N LYS A 189 15.92 -6.41 -6.60
CA LYS A 189 16.84 -5.27 -6.79
C LYS A 189 16.51 -4.35 -7.96
N ARG A 190 15.86 -4.84 -9.03
CA ARG A 190 15.67 -4.04 -10.24
C ARG A 190 14.29 -4.27 -10.85
N PRO A 191 13.40 -3.27 -10.80
CA PRO A 191 12.20 -3.30 -11.61
C PRO A 191 12.51 -3.01 -13.08
N GLU A 192 11.62 -3.47 -13.95
CA GLU A 192 11.53 -3.08 -15.35
C GLU A 192 10.30 -2.17 -15.53
N LYS A 193 10.48 -0.99 -16.15
CA LYS A 193 9.40 -0.03 -16.35
C LYS A 193 8.93 -0.08 -17.81
N THR A 194 7.67 -0.47 -18.01
CA THR A 194 7.05 -0.59 -19.34
C THR A 194 5.79 0.25 -19.39
N GLY A 195 5.87 1.44 -20.01
CA GLY A 195 4.74 2.37 -20.08
C GLY A 195 4.23 2.75 -18.68
N HIS A 196 3.00 2.34 -18.37
CA HIS A 196 2.32 2.57 -17.10
C HIS A 196 2.53 1.46 -16.06
N ARG A 197 3.44 0.51 -16.32
CA ARG A 197 3.67 -0.65 -15.47
C ARG A 197 5.09 -0.70 -14.92
N LEU A 198 5.20 -1.17 -13.68
CA LEU A 198 6.47 -1.50 -13.02
C LEU A 198 6.47 -2.99 -12.71
N ASP A 199 7.36 -3.73 -13.36
CA ASP A 199 7.44 -5.18 -13.30
C ASP A 199 8.66 -5.62 -12.48
N PHE A 200 8.52 -6.66 -11.69
CA PHE A 200 9.61 -7.26 -10.93
C PHE A 200 9.68 -8.76 -11.17
N ASN A 201 10.88 -9.23 -11.53
CA ASN A 201 11.18 -10.66 -11.58
C ASN A 201 11.49 -11.17 -10.17
N LEU A 202 10.80 -12.24 -9.77
CA LEU A 202 10.87 -12.79 -8.42
C LEU A 202 11.81 -14.01 -8.40
N PRO A 203 12.85 -14.00 -7.54
CA PRO A 203 13.83 -15.08 -7.49
C PRO A 203 13.29 -16.38 -6.88
N CYS A 204 12.22 -16.29 -6.08
CA CYS A 204 11.56 -17.43 -5.46
C CYS A 204 10.13 -17.06 -5.05
N ASN A 205 9.23 -18.04 -5.19
CA ASN A 205 7.83 -17.93 -4.77
C ASN A 205 7.75 -17.79 -3.24
N SER A 206 6.81 -16.99 -2.74
CA SER A 206 6.45 -16.98 -1.32
C SER A 206 5.15 -17.73 -1.09
N ASP A 207 4.87 -18.14 0.15
CA ASP A 207 3.57 -18.73 0.52
C ASP A 207 2.38 -17.80 0.23
N ARG A 208 2.64 -16.51 0.01
CA ARG A 208 1.65 -15.47 -0.26
C ARG A 208 1.61 -14.99 -1.71
N TYR A 209 2.58 -15.42 -2.54
CA TYR A 209 2.66 -15.04 -3.94
C TYR A 209 3.46 -16.08 -4.73
N ASN A 210 2.81 -16.78 -5.64
CA ASN A 210 3.33 -17.99 -6.30
C ASN A 210 3.74 -17.80 -7.76
N ARG A 211 3.78 -16.56 -8.26
CA ARG A 211 4.17 -16.26 -9.65
C ARG A 211 5.62 -15.81 -9.71
N ALA A 212 6.27 -16.05 -10.86
CA ALA A 212 7.66 -15.67 -11.11
C ALA A 212 7.86 -14.17 -11.38
N ALA A 213 6.77 -13.43 -11.64
CA ALA A 213 6.79 -11.99 -11.84
C ALA A 213 5.61 -11.33 -11.13
N ILE A 214 5.79 -10.07 -10.78
CA ILE A 214 4.75 -9.21 -10.20
C ILE A 214 4.75 -7.86 -10.89
N SER A 215 3.55 -7.38 -11.23
CA SER A 215 3.31 -6.15 -11.96
C SER A 215 2.54 -5.14 -11.10
N PHE A 216 2.93 -3.87 -11.23
CA PHE A 216 2.26 -2.75 -10.60
C PHE A 216 1.84 -1.70 -11.62
N ASP A 217 0.61 -1.20 -11.55
CA ASP A 217 0.17 0.00 -12.27
C ASP A 217 0.70 1.23 -11.54
N ILE A 218 1.55 1.98 -12.23
CA ILE A 218 2.22 3.19 -11.75
C ILE A 218 1.74 4.43 -12.49
N THR A 219 0.52 4.41 -13.04
CA THR A 219 -0.08 5.55 -13.75
C THR A 219 -0.03 6.82 -12.92
N ARG A 220 -0.48 6.76 -11.66
CA ARG A 220 -0.46 7.92 -10.76
C ARG A 220 0.96 8.39 -10.45
N VAL A 221 1.90 7.48 -10.27
CA VAL A 221 3.32 7.81 -10.07
C VAL A 221 3.86 8.63 -11.25
N ILE A 222 3.56 8.22 -12.48
CA ILE A 222 3.99 8.92 -13.69
C ILE A 222 3.33 10.31 -13.79
N GLU A 223 2.05 10.43 -13.43
CA GLU A 223 1.36 11.72 -13.37
C GLU A 223 2.03 12.67 -12.37
N LEU A 224 2.33 12.20 -11.16
CA LEU A 224 3.03 12.97 -10.12
C LEU A 224 4.40 13.43 -10.59
N GLN A 225 5.18 12.54 -11.20
CA GLN A 225 6.50 12.86 -11.75
C GLN A 225 6.42 13.93 -12.85
N LYS A 226 5.36 13.96 -13.66
CA LYS A 226 5.12 15.00 -14.66
C LYS A 226 4.74 16.33 -14.01
N GLN A 227 3.87 16.31 -13.01
CA GLN A 227 3.43 17.51 -12.27
C GLN A 227 4.61 18.21 -11.59
N LEU A 228 5.49 17.46 -10.94
CA LEU A 228 6.66 18.00 -10.25
C LEU A 228 7.72 18.59 -11.19
N LYS A 229 7.77 18.18 -12.47
CA LYS A 229 8.66 18.76 -13.48
C LYS A 229 8.15 20.08 -14.05
N GLN A 230 6.86 20.39 -13.83
CA GLN A 230 6.20 21.60 -14.34
C GLN A 230 6.14 22.71 -13.29
N GLN A 231 6.61 22.45 -12.06
CA GLN A 231 6.72 23.39 -10.94
C GLN A 231 8.15 23.88 -10.78
#